data_AF-A0A7V8W6H3-F1
#
_entry.id   AF-A0A7V8W6H3-F1
#
_cell.length_a   1.000
_cell.length_b   1.000
_cell.length_c   1.000
_cell.angle_alpha   90.00
_cell.angle_beta   90.00
_cell.angle_gamma   90.00
#
_symmetry.space_group_name_H-M   'P 1'
#
loop_
_entity.id
_entity.type
_entity.pdbx_description
1 polymer ?
#
loop_
_entity_poly.entity_id
_entity_poly.type
_entity_poly.pdbx_seq_one_letter_code
_entity_poly.pdbx_strand_id
1 'polypeptide(L)'
;MSNHHISKSALVMMCCLATACTTPEIIKRHHGTAASASDTFTVLTYNTLHGLEVGRFWVWPGESRAERTGRFNITLHHLTDTQPDIMLLQEVNPLPHMAEEYVRALHRLGLSYTEVHQVDACSLDVLDLGLVPGLNNGLVILAKEPLRIRKLAGVKLSGGIGGCGDHWGIQFGELRYAVIAESRILSPTCPISSRRRICIPALSGMLMCFIH
;
A
#
# COMPACT_ATOMS: atom_id res chain seq x y z
N MET A 1 -48.82 13.88 -38.02
CA MET A 1 -47.76 14.85 -38.36
C MET A 1 -46.46 14.25 -37.87
N SER A 2 -45.64 13.80 -38.82
CA SER A 2 -44.34 13.15 -38.63
C SER A 2 -43.28 14.21 -38.32
N ASN A 3 -42.25 13.86 -37.54
CA ASN A 3 -40.87 14.32 -37.79
C ASN A 3 -39.87 13.50 -36.97
N HIS A 4 -39.24 12.54 -37.68
CA HIS A 4 -37.95 11.97 -37.35
C HIS A 4 -36.86 13.04 -37.48
N HIS A 5 -35.88 13.06 -36.57
CA HIS A 5 -34.57 13.64 -36.86
C HIS A 5 -33.47 12.60 -36.62
N ILE A 6 -32.91 12.15 -37.75
CA ILE A 6 -31.69 11.38 -37.91
C ILE A 6 -30.59 12.36 -38.31
N SER A 7 -29.40 12.29 -37.72
CA SER A 7 -28.15 12.85 -38.26
C SER A 7 -27.03 11.88 -37.92
N LYS A 8 -26.54 11.04 -38.84
CA LYS A 8 -25.49 11.29 -39.86
C LYS A 8 -24.21 11.85 -39.23
N SER A 9 -23.18 11.03 -38.98
CA SER A 9 -22.13 10.51 -39.91
C SER A 9 -20.90 11.43 -40.02
N ALA A 10 -19.77 10.96 -39.49
CA ALA A 10 -18.38 11.19 -39.93
C ALA A 10 -17.54 10.17 -39.11
N LEU A 11 -16.89 9.11 -39.59
CA LEU A 11 -16.08 8.81 -40.78
C LEU A 11 -14.93 9.80 -41.04
N VAL A 12 -13.75 9.22 -41.32
CA VAL A 12 -12.43 9.82 -41.61
C VAL A 12 -11.60 9.98 -40.33
N MET A 13 -10.37 9.45 -40.16
CA MET A 13 -9.33 9.14 -41.13
C MET A 13 -8.46 7.98 -40.60
N MET A 14 -8.29 6.96 -41.44
CA MET A 14 -7.24 5.96 -41.35
C MET A 14 -6.02 6.53 -42.11
N CYS A 15 -4.85 6.60 -41.48
CA CYS A 15 -3.59 6.82 -42.20
C CYS A 15 -2.44 6.07 -41.53
N CYS A 16 -1.75 5.33 -42.38
CA CYS A 16 -0.65 4.41 -42.13
C CYS A 16 0.61 5.14 -41.65
N LEU A 17 1.32 4.53 -40.70
CA LEU A 17 2.78 4.59 -40.70
C LEU A 17 3.31 3.16 -40.56
N ALA A 18 3.85 2.69 -41.68
CA ALA A 18 4.60 1.46 -41.81
C ALA A 18 6.02 1.63 -41.26
N THR A 19 6.51 0.54 -40.66
CA THR A 19 7.90 0.06 -40.68
C THR A 19 9.03 0.97 -40.18
N ALA A 20 9.55 0.61 -39.01
CA ALA A 20 10.99 0.41 -38.82
C ALA A 20 11.22 -0.67 -37.76
N CYS A 21 11.27 -1.94 -38.20
CA CYS A 21 11.92 -2.99 -37.42
C CYS A 21 13.43 -2.77 -37.51
N THR A 22 13.99 -1.91 -36.66
CA THR A 22 15.43 -1.92 -36.40
C THR A 22 15.70 -3.00 -35.36
N THR A 23 16.29 -4.10 -35.81
CA THR A 23 16.95 -5.07 -34.92
C THR A 23 17.98 -4.32 -34.06
N PRO A 24 17.91 -4.38 -32.73
CA PRO A 24 18.95 -3.82 -31.90
C PRO A 24 20.25 -4.59 -32.15
N GLU A 25 21.26 -3.88 -32.63
CA GLU A 25 22.62 -4.37 -32.72
C GLU A 25 23.13 -4.59 -31.29
N ILE A 26 23.29 -5.86 -30.89
CA ILE A 26 23.85 -6.23 -29.60
C ILE A 26 25.35 -5.91 -29.64
N ILE A 27 25.69 -4.69 -29.20
CA ILE A 27 27.07 -4.34 -28.85
C ILE A 27 27.43 -5.17 -27.61
N LYS A 28 28.12 -6.30 -27.80
CA LYS A 28 28.79 -7.03 -26.71
C LYS A 28 29.98 -6.22 -26.22
N ARG A 29 29.74 -5.23 -25.35
CA ARG A 29 30.78 -4.72 -24.46
C ARG A 29 31.01 -5.76 -23.37
N HIS A 30 32.04 -6.59 -23.56
CA HIS A 30 32.65 -7.33 -22.46
C HIS A 30 33.41 -6.35 -21.56
N HIS A 31 32.67 -5.61 -20.73
CA HIS A 31 33.21 -5.15 -19.46
C HIS A 31 32.78 -6.16 -18.40
N GLY A 32 33.71 -7.07 -18.08
CA GLY A 32 33.61 -7.89 -16.88
C GLY A 32 33.68 -7.00 -15.64
N THR A 33 32.56 -6.40 -15.29
CA THR A 33 32.28 -6.00 -13.91
C THR A 33 31.46 -7.15 -13.35
N ALA A 34 32.01 -7.88 -12.39
CA ALA A 34 31.22 -8.83 -11.61
C ALA A 34 30.05 -8.03 -11.04
N ALA A 35 28.85 -8.23 -11.59
CA ALA A 35 27.64 -7.63 -11.06
C ALA A 35 27.54 -8.08 -9.61
N SER A 36 27.72 -7.15 -8.67
CA SER A 36 27.38 -7.39 -7.28
C SER A 36 25.97 -7.93 -7.30
N ALA A 37 25.74 -9.10 -6.71
CA ALA A 37 24.41 -9.68 -6.60
C ALA A 37 23.46 -8.57 -6.13
N SER A 38 22.55 -8.16 -7.01
CA SER A 38 21.56 -7.15 -6.65
C SER A 38 20.71 -7.80 -5.59
N ASP A 39 20.74 -7.27 -4.36
CA ASP A 39 19.81 -7.69 -3.33
C ASP A 39 18.39 -7.44 -3.86
N THR A 40 17.65 -8.52 -4.10
CA THR A 40 16.26 -8.49 -4.52
C THR A 40 15.37 -8.59 -3.30
N PHE A 41 14.23 -7.91 -3.34
CA PHE A 41 13.18 -8.04 -2.34
C PHE A 41 11.83 -8.22 -3.03
N THR A 42 10.90 -8.82 -2.32
CA THR A 42 9.54 -9.10 -2.77
C THR A 42 8.57 -8.07 -2.21
N VAL A 43 7.66 -7.59 -3.06
CA VAL A 43 6.62 -6.64 -2.69
C VAL A 43 5.26 -7.23 -3.01
N LEU A 44 4.38 -7.25 -2.02
CA LEU A 44 2.97 -7.60 -2.18
C LEU A 44 2.12 -6.34 -2.06
N THR A 45 1.17 -6.16 -2.98
CA THR A 45 0.06 -5.22 -2.82
C THR A 45 -1.22 -6.00 -2.61
N TYR A 46 -2.04 -5.61 -1.63
CA TYR A 46 -3.24 -6.37 -1.30
C TYR A 46 -4.32 -5.48 -0.69
N ASN A 47 -5.50 -5.47 -1.32
CA ASN A 47 -6.67 -4.82 -0.77
C ASN A 47 -7.35 -5.78 0.23
N THR A 48 -7.43 -5.36 1.49
CA THR A 48 -7.90 -6.21 2.59
C THR A 48 -9.42 -6.24 2.73
N LEU A 49 -10.16 -5.41 1.99
CA LEU A 49 -11.59 -5.13 2.14
C LEU A 49 -11.93 -4.53 3.51
N HIS A 50 -12.39 -3.28 3.54
CA HIS A 50 -12.67 -2.57 4.80
C HIS A 50 -13.90 -3.10 5.55
N GLY A 51 -14.75 -3.92 4.91
CA GLY A 51 -15.93 -4.55 5.52
C GLY A 51 -17.02 -3.56 5.93
N LEU A 52 -17.10 -2.43 5.22
CA LEU A 52 -18.10 -1.37 5.45
C LEU A 52 -19.03 -1.29 4.25
N GLU A 53 -20.30 -0.99 4.51
CA GLU A 53 -21.29 -0.67 3.50
C GLU A 53 -21.58 0.82 3.53
N VAL A 54 -21.48 1.45 2.36
CA VAL A 54 -21.70 2.88 2.19
C VAL A 54 -23.14 3.12 1.78
N GLY A 55 -23.93 3.73 2.67
CA GLY A 55 -25.25 4.22 2.37
C GLY A 55 -25.24 5.66 1.84
N ARG A 56 -26.44 6.17 1.56
CA ARG A 56 -26.64 7.53 1.08
C ARG A 56 -26.21 8.62 2.08
N PHE A 57 -26.28 8.32 3.37
CA PHE A 57 -26.03 9.29 4.45
C PHE A 57 -25.13 8.76 5.57
N TRP A 58 -24.90 7.45 5.62
CA TRP A 58 -24.24 6.77 6.73
C TRP A 58 -23.41 5.60 6.21
N VAL A 59 -22.45 5.18 7.01
CA VAL A 59 -21.65 3.97 6.78
C VAL A 59 -21.95 3.01 7.92
N TRP A 60 -22.16 1.73 7.61
CA TRP A 60 -22.38 0.67 8.60
C TRP A 60 -21.47 -0.53 8.33
N PRO A 61 -21.23 -1.38 9.33
CA PRO A 61 -20.55 -2.66 9.09
C PRO A 61 -21.35 -3.51 8.10
N GLY A 62 -20.73 -3.92 7.00
CA GLY A 62 -21.32 -4.83 6.01
C GLY A 62 -21.12 -6.31 6.37
N GLU A 63 -20.26 -6.59 7.35
CA GLU A 63 -19.93 -7.94 7.79
C GLU A 63 -20.10 -8.07 9.31
N SER A 64 -20.55 -9.24 9.74
CA SER A 64 -20.54 -9.64 11.14
C SER A 64 -19.10 -9.75 11.67
N ARG A 65 -18.95 -9.74 13.01
CA ARG A 65 -17.63 -9.92 13.64
C ARG A 65 -16.99 -11.26 13.28
N ALA A 66 -17.80 -12.31 13.12
CA ALA A 66 -17.32 -13.65 12.79
C ALA A 66 -16.77 -13.69 11.35
N GLU A 67 -17.48 -13.10 10.39
CA GLU A 67 -17.05 -13.01 8.98
C GLU A 67 -15.75 -12.22 8.86
N ARG A 68 -15.66 -11.06 9.51
CA ARG A 68 -14.43 -10.24 9.53
C ARG A 68 -13.24 -11.01 10.09
N THR A 69 -13.45 -11.75 11.18
CA THR A 69 -12.41 -12.59 11.78
C THR A 69 -12.00 -13.72 10.83
N GLY A 70 -12.97 -14.36 10.17
CA GLY A 70 -12.72 -15.39 9.17
C GLY A 70 -11.88 -14.87 8.00
N ARG A 71 -12.27 -13.72 7.44
CA ARG A 71 -11.54 -13.03 6.36
C ARG A 71 -10.12 -12.67 6.79
N PHE A 72 -9.96 -12.06 7.95
CA PHE A 72 -8.64 -11.74 8.50
C PHE A 72 -7.74 -12.97 8.61
N ASN A 73 -8.26 -14.10 9.12
CA ASN A 73 -7.51 -15.34 9.23
C ASN A 73 -7.11 -15.93 7.86
N ILE A 74 -8.01 -15.87 6.87
CA ILE A 74 -7.70 -16.29 5.49
C ILE A 74 -6.60 -15.41 4.90
N THR A 75 -6.68 -14.09 5.08
CA THR A 75 -5.62 -13.16 4.65
C THR A 75 -4.29 -13.51 5.33
N LEU A 76 -4.28 -13.72 6.65
CA LEU A 76 -3.06 -14.10 7.37
C LEU A 76 -2.44 -15.40 6.84
N HIS A 77 -3.26 -16.40 6.50
CA HIS A 77 -2.77 -17.64 5.89
C HIS A 77 -2.01 -17.35 4.59
N HIS A 78 -2.61 -16.58 3.68
CA HIS A 78 -1.97 -16.19 2.43
C HIS A 78 -0.68 -15.36 2.63
N LEU A 79 -0.68 -14.44 3.59
CA LEU A 79 0.51 -13.64 3.92
C LEU A 79 1.64 -14.49 4.51
N THR A 80 1.30 -15.52 5.28
CA THR A 80 2.27 -16.44 5.91
C THR A 80 2.86 -17.42 4.89
N ASP A 81 2.10 -17.82 3.89
CA ASP A 81 2.59 -18.68 2.79
C ASP A 81 3.54 -17.92 1.86
N THR A 82 3.22 -16.65 1.57
CA THR A 82 3.98 -15.83 0.60
C THR A 82 5.18 -15.11 1.21
N GLN A 83 5.11 -14.75 2.50
CA GLN A 83 6.14 -14.05 3.27
C GLN A 83 6.88 -12.91 2.54
N PRO A 84 6.19 -11.97 1.87
CA PRO A 84 6.82 -10.89 1.15
C PRO A 84 7.65 -9.99 2.08
N ASP A 85 8.76 -9.46 1.58
CA ASP A 85 9.62 -8.58 2.37
C ASP A 85 8.94 -7.26 2.71
N ILE A 86 8.10 -6.76 1.80
CA ILE A 86 7.27 -5.57 1.98
C ILE A 86 5.82 -5.88 1.56
N MET A 87 4.85 -5.43 2.37
CA MET A 87 3.43 -5.49 2.04
C MET A 87 2.84 -4.08 1.99
N LEU A 88 2.03 -3.82 0.98
CA LEU A 88 1.27 -2.58 0.78
C LEU A 88 -0.21 -2.95 0.88
N LEU A 89 -0.80 -2.75 2.05
CA LEU A 89 -2.19 -3.11 2.33
C LEU A 89 -3.10 -1.90 2.11
N GLN A 90 -4.17 -2.09 1.32
CA GLN A 90 -5.25 -1.12 1.16
C GLN A 90 -6.49 -1.53 1.95
N GLU A 91 -7.36 -0.56 2.22
CA GLU A 91 -8.64 -0.74 2.89
C GLU A 91 -8.53 -1.38 4.29
N VAL A 92 -7.44 -1.12 5.00
CA VAL A 92 -7.26 -1.65 6.35
C VAL A 92 -8.14 -0.85 7.31
N ASN A 93 -9.06 -1.53 7.98
CA ASN A 93 -10.03 -0.89 8.88
C ASN A 93 -10.38 -1.79 10.08
N PRO A 94 -10.42 -1.26 11.32
CA PRO A 94 -10.07 0.11 11.72
C PRO A 94 -8.57 0.32 12.00
N LEU A 95 -8.03 1.46 11.56
CA LEU A 95 -6.71 1.97 11.93
C LEU A 95 -6.75 2.77 13.25
N PRO A 96 -5.61 2.87 13.96
CA PRO A 96 -4.35 2.14 13.74
C PRO A 96 -4.42 0.67 14.19
N HIS A 97 -5.43 0.30 14.98
CA HIS A 97 -5.53 -0.99 15.68
C HIS A 97 -5.32 -2.22 14.78
N MET A 98 -5.89 -2.24 13.58
CA MET A 98 -5.74 -3.39 12.67
C MET A 98 -4.33 -3.53 12.10
N ALA A 99 -3.60 -2.43 11.88
CA ALA A 99 -2.20 -2.50 11.46
C ALA A 99 -1.36 -3.21 12.53
N GLU A 100 -1.57 -2.84 13.80
CA GLU A 100 -0.93 -3.51 14.93
C GLU A 100 -1.35 -4.97 15.07
N GLU A 101 -2.62 -5.30 14.80
CA GLU A 101 -3.10 -6.68 14.87
C GLU A 101 -2.46 -7.56 13.79
N TYR A 102 -2.21 -7.04 12.58
CA TYR A 102 -1.40 -7.76 11.59
C TYR A 102 0.00 -8.06 12.12
N VAL A 103 0.70 -7.06 12.69
CA VAL A 103 2.04 -7.25 13.27
C VAL A 103 2.01 -8.29 14.39
N ARG A 104 1.07 -8.17 15.34
CA ARG A 104 0.93 -9.13 16.45
C ARG A 104 0.63 -10.55 15.95
N ALA A 105 -0.26 -10.69 14.97
CA ALA A 105 -0.64 -11.99 14.44
C ALA A 105 0.50 -12.66 13.67
N LEU A 106 1.21 -11.91 12.81
CA LEU A 106 2.39 -12.40 12.10
C LEU A 106 3.51 -12.79 13.08
N HIS A 107 3.71 -12.01 14.14
CA HIS A 107 4.67 -12.33 15.19
C HIS A 107 4.33 -13.65 15.92
N ARG A 108 3.04 -13.90 16.21
CA ARG A 108 2.60 -15.19 16.78
C ARG A 108 2.88 -16.37 15.84
N LEU A 109 3.02 -16.12 14.55
CA LEU A 109 3.37 -17.11 13.52
C LEU A 109 4.89 -17.18 13.24
N GLY A 110 5.71 -16.50 14.04
CA GLY A 110 7.18 -16.52 13.91
C GLY A 110 7.73 -15.55 12.87
N LEU A 111 6.94 -14.59 12.40
CA LEU A 111 7.37 -13.59 11.43
C LEU A 111 7.43 -12.20 12.07
N SER A 112 8.60 -11.56 12.01
CA SER A 112 8.79 -10.20 12.53
C SER A 112 8.59 -9.16 11.43
N TYR A 113 7.58 -8.31 11.60
CA TYR A 113 7.32 -7.16 10.74
C TYR A 113 7.26 -5.86 11.55
N THR A 114 7.54 -4.74 10.89
CA THR A 114 7.23 -3.39 11.37
C THR A 114 6.17 -2.77 10.47
N GLU A 115 5.40 -1.82 10.99
CA GLU A 115 4.31 -1.18 10.28
C GLU A 115 4.45 0.34 10.25
N VAL A 116 3.94 0.95 9.18
CA VAL A 116 3.49 2.34 9.18
C VAL A 116 2.16 2.44 8.45
N HIS A 117 1.31 3.37 8.86
CA HIS A 117 -0.01 3.51 8.26
C HIS A 117 -0.39 4.96 7.95
N GLN A 118 -1.45 5.14 7.18
CA GLN A 118 -2.10 6.43 6.91
C GLN A 118 -3.60 6.22 6.81
N VAL A 119 -4.36 6.92 7.65
CA VAL A 119 -5.82 6.99 7.53
C VAL A 119 -6.20 7.79 6.29
N ASP A 120 -7.11 7.27 5.48
CA ASP A 120 -7.62 7.96 4.29
C ASP A 120 -9.13 8.15 4.26
N ALA A 121 -9.87 7.44 5.12
CA ALA A 121 -11.26 7.73 5.41
C ALA A 121 -11.53 7.64 6.92
N CYS A 122 -12.09 8.71 7.47
CA CYS A 122 -12.31 8.88 8.90
C CYS A 122 -13.73 9.34 9.20
N SER A 123 -14.28 8.94 10.35
CA SER A 123 -15.47 9.57 10.91
C SER A 123 -15.20 11.01 11.32
N LEU A 124 -16.27 11.80 11.41
CA LEU A 124 -16.21 13.04 12.18
C LEU A 124 -16.03 12.66 13.65
N ASP A 125 -14.82 12.88 14.15
CA ASP A 125 -14.48 12.63 15.55
C ASP A 125 -14.46 13.96 16.30
N VAL A 126 -15.33 14.07 17.31
CA VAL A 126 -15.30 15.17 18.27
C VAL A 126 -15.04 14.56 19.64
N LEU A 127 -13.86 14.79 20.22
CA LEU A 127 -13.47 14.30 21.56
C LEU A 127 -13.57 12.77 21.70
N ASP A 128 -12.99 12.01 20.77
CA ASP A 128 -12.99 10.53 20.74
C ASP A 128 -14.36 9.86 20.64
N LEU A 129 -15.42 10.64 20.44
CA LEU A 129 -16.77 10.18 20.10
C LEU A 129 -16.96 10.34 18.59
N GLY A 130 -16.49 9.36 17.83
CA GLY A 130 -16.76 9.30 16.40
C GLY A 130 -18.25 9.18 16.14
N LEU A 131 -18.80 10.08 15.31
CA LEU A 131 -20.20 10.00 14.87
C LEU A 131 -20.52 8.64 14.21
N VAL A 132 -19.50 8.01 13.61
CA VAL A 132 -19.57 6.65 13.08
C VAL A 132 -18.44 5.83 13.70
N PRO A 133 -18.70 5.14 14.81
CA PRO A 133 -17.68 4.35 15.48
C PRO A 133 -17.07 3.31 14.54
N GLY A 134 -15.74 3.31 14.42
CA GLY A 134 -15.01 2.32 13.63
C GLY A 134 -14.90 2.63 12.13
N LEU A 135 -15.23 3.85 11.69
CA LEU A 135 -14.83 4.35 10.38
C LEU A 135 -13.44 4.99 10.50
N ASN A 136 -12.41 4.18 10.36
CA ASN A 136 -11.03 4.63 10.33
C ASN A 136 -10.25 3.74 9.36
N ASN A 137 -10.51 3.93 8.07
CA ASN A 137 -9.93 3.13 7.00
C ASN A 137 -8.64 3.76 6.49
N GLY A 138 -7.71 2.94 5.99
CA GLY A 138 -6.59 3.47 5.26
C GLY A 138 -5.58 2.47 4.71
N LEU A 139 -4.36 2.96 4.61
CA LEU A 139 -3.21 2.31 4.01
C LEU A 139 -2.24 1.83 5.09
N VAL A 140 -1.67 0.64 4.92
CA VAL A 140 -0.60 0.11 5.78
C VAL A 140 0.56 -0.37 4.93
N ILE A 141 1.78 -0.04 5.33
CA ILE A 141 3.00 -0.65 4.82
C ILE A 141 3.54 -1.54 5.93
N LEU A 142 3.77 -2.82 5.64
CA LEU A 142 4.49 -3.74 6.52
C LEU A 142 5.86 -4.04 5.92
N ALA A 143 6.89 -4.15 6.75
CA ALA A 143 8.24 -4.54 6.32
C ALA A 143 8.83 -5.62 7.23
N LYS A 144 9.27 -6.72 6.62
CA LYS A 144 9.84 -7.89 7.28
C LYS A 144 11.26 -7.60 7.77
N GLU A 145 11.63 -8.10 8.94
CA GLU A 145 13.03 -8.04 9.38
C GLU A 145 13.99 -8.70 8.36
N PRO A 146 15.18 -8.10 8.14
CA PRO A 146 15.78 -6.98 8.86
C PRO A 146 15.42 -5.58 8.32
N LEU A 147 14.44 -5.46 7.42
CA LEU A 147 13.98 -4.16 6.94
C LEU A 147 13.27 -3.42 8.07
N ARG A 148 13.54 -2.11 8.13
CA ARG A 148 12.78 -1.16 8.95
C ARG A 148 12.21 -0.10 8.05
N ILE A 149 10.98 0.27 8.35
CA ILE A 149 10.28 1.34 7.67
C ILE A 149 10.03 2.52 8.60
N ARG A 150 10.06 3.71 8.02
CA ARG A 150 9.71 4.96 8.69
C ARG A 150 8.78 5.75 7.79
N LYS A 151 7.65 6.19 8.34
CA LYS A 151 6.71 7.06 7.62
C LYS A 151 7.39 8.40 7.37
N LEU A 152 7.43 8.82 6.10
CA LEU A 152 7.90 10.13 5.71
C LEU A 152 6.74 11.11 5.61
N ALA A 153 5.63 10.70 5.00
CA ALA A 153 4.47 11.54 4.79
C ALA A 153 3.20 10.72 4.54
N GLY A 154 2.06 11.30 4.93
CA GLY A 154 0.76 11.00 4.36
C GLY A 154 0.36 12.13 3.42
N VAL A 155 0.24 11.87 2.14
CA VAL A 155 -0.02 12.90 1.12
C VAL A 155 -1.45 12.77 0.66
N LYS A 156 -2.27 13.80 0.89
CA LYS A 156 -3.60 13.91 0.30
C LYS A 156 -3.46 14.17 -1.19
N LEU A 157 -3.83 13.20 -2.01
CA LEU A 157 -3.76 13.25 -3.47
C LEU A 157 -4.95 14.00 -4.06
N SER A 158 -6.15 13.75 -3.53
CA SER A 158 -7.38 14.36 -3.99
C SER A 158 -8.47 14.32 -2.91
N GLY A 159 -9.61 14.95 -3.21
CA GLY A 159 -10.78 14.96 -2.34
C GLY A 159 -11.20 16.35 -1.87
N GLY A 160 -12.34 16.41 -1.19
CA GLY A 160 -12.95 17.64 -0.68
C GLY A 160 -12.17 18.27 0.48
N ILE A 161 -12.76 19.26 1.15
CA ILE A 161 -12.17 19.86 2.36
C ILE A 161 -12.15 18.80 3.48
N GLY A 162 -11.05 18.72 4.22
CA GLY A 162 -10.92 17.75 5.30
C GLY A 162 -9.53 17.14 5.44
N GLY A 163 -9.34 16.42 6.55
CA GLY A 163 -8.13 15.72 6.94
C GLY A 163 -8.48 14.51 7.82
N CYS A 164 -7.69 13.44 7.70
CA CYS A 164 -7.80 12.26 8.55
C CYS A 164 -6.46 11.98 9.23
N GLY A 165 -6.51 11.78 10.54
CA GLY A 165 -5.42 11.29 11.36
C GLY A 165 -5.88 10.12 12.24
N ASP A 166 -4.98 9.57 13.03
CA ASP A 166 -5.23 8.33 13.76
C ASP A 166 -6.31 8.48 14.86
N HIS A 167 -6.50 9.70 15.37
CA HIS A 167 -7.42 10.04 16.46
C HIS A 167 -8.29 11.27 16.17
N TRP A 168 -8.33 11.74 14.92
CA TRP A 168 -9.17 12.86 14.53
C TRP A 168 -9.48 12.80 13.05
N GLY A 169 -10.66 13.28 12.68
CA GLY A 169 -11.11 13.25 11.31
C GLY A 169 -12.17 14.29 11.03
N ILE A 170 -12.01 15.00 9.92
CA ILE A 170 -13.09 15.80 9.32
C ILE A 170 -13.05 15.54 7.82
N GLN A 171 -14.16 15.09 7.26
CA GLN A 171 -14.22 14.67 5.87
C GLN A 171 -15.55 15.07 5.23
N PHE A 172 -15.51 16.00 4.25
CA PHE A 172 -16.68 16.49 3.52
C PHE A 172 -16.78 15.90 2.10
N GLY A 173 -16.61 14.58 1.99
CA GLY A 173 -16.56 13.85 0.72
C GLY A 173 -15.40 12.87 0.70
N GLU A 174 -15.21 12.15 -0.39
CA GLU A 174 -14.10 11.20 -0.50
C GLU A 174 -12.73 11.91 -0.44
N LEU A 175 -11.80 11.39 0.37
CA LEU A 175 -10.40 11.81 0.38
C LEU A 175 -9.55 10.65 -0.14
N ARG A 176 -8.51 10.96 -0.92
CA ARG A 176 -7.54 9.97 -1.38
C ARG A 176 -6.18 10.33 -0.83
N TYR A 177 -5.52 9.40 -0.17
CA TYR A 177 -4.17 9.58 0.34
C TYR A 177 -3.19 8.61 -0.29
N ALA A 178 -1.92 8.99 -0.23
CA ALA A 178 -0.79 8.08 -0.34
C ALA A 178 -0.03 8.06 0.99
N VAL A 179 0.57 6.92 1.31
CA VAL A 179 1.59 6.81 2.35
C VAL A 179 2.95 6.64 1.71
N ILE A 180 3.89 7.50 2.13
CA ILE A 180 5.28 7.47 1.70
C ILE A 180 6.11 7.00 2.89
N ALA A 181 6.90 5.95 2.69
CA ALA A 181 7.80 5.41 3.69
C ALA A 181 9.21 5.23 3.13
N GLU A 182 10.18 5.42 4.00
CA GLU A 182 11.57 5.05 3.77
C GLU A 182 11.81 3.66 4.33
N SER A 183 12.41 2.77 3.54
CA SER A 183 12.89 1.46 3.98
C SER A 183 14.41 1.47 4.08
N ARG A 184 14.93 0.84 5.14
CA ARG A 184 16.36 0.65 5.39
C ARG A 184 16.62 -0.77 5.89
N ILE A 185 17.68 -1.40 5.40
CA ILE A 185 18.20 -2.63 6.01
C ILE A 185 18.93 -2.24 7.29
N LEU A 186 18.51 -2.79 8.43
CA LEU A 186 19.35 -2.78 9.62
C LEU A 186 20.53 -3.72 9.35
N SER A 187 21.70 -3.16 9.04
CA SER A 187 22.93 -3.94 9.10
C SER A 187 23.04 -4.51 10.51
N PRO A 188 23.26 -5.83 10.69
CA PRO A 188 23.55 -6.35 12.01
C PRO A 188 24.73 -5.56 12.56
N THR A 189 24.56 -4.97 13.73
CA THR A 189 25.63 -4.24 14.43
C THR A 189 26.86 -5.13 14.42
N CYS A 190 27.88 -4.76 13.64
CA CYS A 190 29.09 -5.56 13.54
C CYS A 190 29.68 -5.62 14.95
N PRO A 191 29.75 -6.80 15.61
CA PRO A 191 30.41 -6.88 16.90
C PRO A 191 31.85 -6.40 16.69
N ILE A 192 32.29 -5.43 17.49
CA ILE A 192 33.60 -4.76 17.42
C ILE A 192 34.78 -5.74 17.74
N SER A 193 34.52 -7.04 17.79
CA SER A 193 35.49 -8.06 18.17
C SER A 193 36.03 -8.82 16.95
N SER A 194 37.33 -8.66 16.73
CA SER A 194 38.22 -9.31 15.76
C SER A 194 38.34 -8.64 14.37
N ARG A 195 39.57 -8.20 14.11
CA ARG A 195 40.04 -7.52 12.90
C ARG A 195 39.71 -8.35 11.65
N ARG A 196 39.15 -7.68 10.63
CA ARG A 196 38.83 -8.16 9.26
C ARG A 196 37.42 -8.76 9.06
N ARG A 197 36.37 -7.96 9.21
CA ARG A 197 35.16 -8.13 8.37
C ARG A 197 34.82 -6.83 7.67
N ILE A 198 34.57 -6.93 6.37
CA ILE A 198 34.11 -5.86 5.51
C ILE A 198 32.64 -5.62 5.85
N CYS A 199 32.32 -4.42 6.34
CA CYS A 199 30.93 -4.01 6.57
C CYS A 199 30.31 -3.64 5.21
N ILE A 200 29.18 -4.25 4.87
CA ILE A 200 28.40 -3.89 3.68
C ILE A 200 27.57 -2.65 4.03
N PRO A 201 27.56 -1.59 3.19
CA PRO A 201 26.77 -0.39 3.45
C PRO A 201 25.27 -0.69 3.46
N ALA A 202 24.52 0.02 4.29
CA ALA A 202 23.06 -0.09 4.36
C ALA A 202 22.41 0.34 3.03
N LEU A 203 21.53 -0.51 2.49
CA LEU A 203 20.66 -0.18 1.37
C LEU A 203 19.44 0.60 1.88
N SER A 204 19.08 1.67 1.19
CA SER A 204 17.88 2.46 1.45
C SER A 204 17.05 2.61 0.18
N GLY A 205 15.74 2.48 0.33
CA GLY A 205 14.76 2.62 -0.75
C GLY A 205 13.53 3.39 -0.29
N MET A 206 12.79 3.99 -1.23
CA MET A 206 11.54 4.71 -0.98
C MET A 206 10.35 3.87 -1.46
N LEU A 207 9.32 3.79 -0.64
CA LEU A 207 8.09 3.03 -0.89
C LEU A 207 6.90 4.00 -0.92
N MET A 208 5.96 3.75 -1.83
CA MET A 208 4.74 4.52 -1.98
C MET A 208 3.56 3.57 -2.18
N CYS A 209 2.51 3.74 -1.37
CA CYS A 209 1.23 3.03 -1.52
C CYS A 209 0.11 4.06 -1.71
N PHE A 210 -0.83 3.77 -2.61
CA PHE A 210 -1.99 4.61 -2.92
C PHE A 210 -3.21 3.71 -3.21
N ILE A 211 -4.40 4.25 -2.98
CA ILE A 211 -5.66 3.62 -3.41
C ILE A 211 -6.00 4.08 -4.83
N HIS A 212 -6.30 3.13 -5.72
CA HIS A 212 -6.80 3.40 -7.08
C HIS A 212 -8.25 3.89 -7.08
#